data_AF-A0A2W6BA66-F1
#
_entry.id   AF-A0A2W6BA66-F1
#
_cell.length_a   1.000
_cell.length_b   1.000
_cell.length_c   1.000
_cell.angle_alpha   90.00
_cell.angle_beta   90.00
_cell.angle_gamma   90.00
#
_symmetry.space_group_name_H-M   'P 1'
#
loop_
_entity.id
_entity.type
_entity.pdbx_description
1 polymer ?
#
loop_
_entity_poly.entity_id
_entity_poly.type
_entity_poly.pdbx_seq_one_letter_code
_entity_poly.pdbx_strand_id
1 'polypeptide(L)'
;MCVPNLLVRDVPQQVIETLKRRATNHRRSLQQEMLVILEQATEQPTAMTAVEIATAIRERLAEKGIAFVDSTPLIRADRER
;
A
#
# COMPACT_ATOMS: atom_id res chain seq x y z
N MET A 1 -13.65 27.67 -1.15
CA MET A 1 -13.27 26.26 -1.40
C MET A 1 -14.21 25.40 -0.58
N CYS A 2 -14.97 24.49 -1.20
CA CYS A 2 -15.84 23.56 -0.48
C CYS A 2 -14.99 22.41 0.07
N VAL A 3 -15.15 22.07 1.36
CA VAL A 3 -14.50 20.91 1.95
C VAL A 3 -15.44 19.71 1.76
N PRO A 4 -15.03 18.64 1.05
CA PRO A 4 -15.88 17.48 0.84
C PRO A 4 -16.19 16.77 2.16
N ASN A 5 -17.40 16.23 2.29
CA ASN A 5 -17.84 15.46 3.45
C ASN A 5 -18.15 14.02 3.06
N LEU A 6 -17.86 13.08 3.95
CA LEU A 6 -18.07 11.65 3.73
C LEU A 6 -19.02 11.09 4.81
N LEU A 7 -20.09 10.41 4.36
CA LEU A 7 -21.06 9.73 5.22
C LEU A 7 -20.92 8.22 5.05
N VAL A 8 -20.61 7.52 6.15
CA VAL A 8 -20.62 6.05 6.19
C VAL A 8 -21.89 5.60 6.92
N ARG A 9 -22.73 4.83 6.24
CA ARG A 9 -23.98 4.29 6.81
C ARG A 9 -23.76 2.89 7.38
N ASP A 10 -24.63 2.51 8.31
CA ASP A 10 -24.73 1.15 8.86
C ASP A 10 -23.43 0.62 9.49
N VAL A 11 -22.66 1.52 10.12
CA VAL A 11 -21.43 1.13 10.81
C VAL A 11 -21.79 0.35 12.08
N PRO A 12 -21.27 -0.88 12.27
CA PRO A 12 -21.53 -1.64 13.48
C PRO A 12 -21.08 -0.89 14.74
N GLN A 13 -21.90 -0.93 15.79
CA GLN A 13 -21.64 -0.20 17.04
C GLN A 13 -20.26 -0.49 17.63
N GLN A 14 -19.82 -1.76 17.59
CA GLN A 14 -18.52 -2.19 18.09
C GLN A 14 -17.35 -1.49 17.35
N VAL A 15 -17.50 -1.20 16.07
CA VAL A 15 -16.50 -0.47 15.27
C VAL A 15 -16.40 0.97 15.74
N ILE A 16 -17.54 1.65 15.95
CA ILE A 16 -17.59 3.02 16.46
C ILE A 16 -16.93 3.11 17.84
N GLU A 17 -17.18 2.17 18.73
CA GLU A 17 -16.58 2.14 20.07
C GLU A 17 -15.06 1.94 20.03
N THR A 18 -14.59 1.10 19.11
CA THR A 18 -13.16 0.85 18.90
C THR A 18 -12.48 2.12 18.37
N LEU A 19 -13.09 2.80 17.39
CA LEU A 19 -12.60 4.06 16.84
C LEU A 19 -12.59 5.18 17.88
N LYS A 20 -13.63 5.30 18.72
CA LYS A 20 -13.68 6.27 19.81
C LYS A 20 -12.53 6.07 20.80
N ARG A 21 -12.30 4.82 21.23
CA ARG A 21 -11.21 4.48 22.14
C ARG A 21 -9.85 4.84 21.55
N ARG A 22 -9.64 4.51 20.27
CA ARG A 22 -8.42 4.85 19.53
C ARG A 22 -8.23 6.37 19.45
N ALA A 23 -9.28 7.13 19.14
CA ALA A 23 -9.24 8.59 19.10
C ALA A 23 -8.89 9.20 20.47
N THR A 24 -9.47 8.69 21.56
CA THR A 24 -9.14 9.10 22.93
C THR A 24 -7.66 8.85 23.25
N ASN A 25 -7.14 7.66 22.91
CA ASN A 25 -5.73 7.32 23.13
C ASN A 25 -4.79 8.26 22.36
N HIS A 26 -5.19 8.67 21.15
CA HIS A 26 -4.43 9.61 20.33
C HIS A 26 -4.69 11.08 20.65
N ARG A 27 -5.56 11.38 21.64
CA ARG A 27 -5.99 12.73 22.03
C ARG A 27 -6.55 13.55 20.85
N ARG A 28 -7.31 12.89 19.98
CA ARG A 28 -7.94 13.48 18.78
C ARG A 28 -9.45 13.29 18.83
N SER A 29 -10.18 14.09 18.05
CA SER A 29 -11.60 13.82 17.83
C SER A 29 -11.79 12.56 16.97
N LEU A 30 -12.96 11.93 17.05
CA LEU A 30 -13.28 10.77 16.22
C LEU A 30 -13.13 11.09 14.72
N GLN A 31 -13.57 12.29 14.32
CA GLN A 31 -13.51 12.74 12.94
C GLN A 31 -12.05 12.96 12.47
N GLN A 32 -11.19 13.51 13.34
CA GLN A 32 -9.76 13.63 13.05
C GLN A 32 -9.07 12.27 12.97
N GLU A 33 -9.40 11.34 13.86
CA GLU A 33 -8.84 9.98 13.80
C GLU A 33 -9.28 9.25 12.52
N MET A 34 -10.55 9.39 12.11
CA MET A 34 -11.02 8.86 10.82
C MET A 34 -10.25 9.46 9.64
N LEU A 35 -10.05 10.79 9.64
CA LEU A 35 -9.29 11.45 8.57
C LEU A 35 -7.88 10.87 8.48
N VAL A 36 -7.19 10.73 9.60
CA VAL A 36 -5.84 10.15 9.65
C VAL A 36 -5.82 8.71 9.16
N ILE A 37 -6.80 7.89 9.53
CA ILE A 37 -6.90 6.51 9.03
C ILE A 37 -7.10 6.49 7.51
N LEU A 38 -7.92 7.39 6.97
CA LEU A 38 -8.15 7.51 5.52
C LEU A 38 -6.90 8.00 4.80
N GLU A 39 -6.21 9.01 5.33
CA GLU A 39 -4.94 9.51 4.79
C GLU A 39 -3.89 8.39 4.78
N GLN A 40 -3.72 7.67 5.89
CA GLN A 40 -2.82 6.52 5.96
C GLN A 40 -3.17 5.41 4.98
N ALA A 41 -4.47 5.14 4.78
CA ALA A 41 -4.91 4.14 3.81
C ALA A 41 -4.64 4.57 2.36
N THR A 42 -4.59 5.88 2.08
CA THR A 42 -4.21 6.42 0.77
C THR A 42 -2.70 6.59 0.59
N GLU A 43 -1.96 6.80 1.69
CA GLU A 43 -0.50 6.95 1.71
C GLU A 43 0.24 5.62 1.68
N GLN A 44 -0.40 4.53 2.13
CA GLN A 44 0.10 3.20 1.80
C GLN A 44 0.10 3.13 0.27
N PRO A 45 1.28 3.13 -0.40
CA PRO A 45 1.28 2.82 -1.81
C PRO A 45 0.58 1.48 -1.90
N THR A 46 -0.48 1.39 -2.71
CA THR A 46 -1.09 0.11 -3.10
C THR A 46 0.07 -0.84 -3.25
N ALA A 47 0.26 -1.75 -2.28
CA ALA A 47 1.58 -2.31 -1.99
C ALA A 47 2.20 -2.69 -3.31
N MET A 48 3.25 -1.96 -3.75
CA MET A 48 3.69 -2.03 -5.14
C MET A 48 3.74 -3.50 -5.47
N THR A 49 2.93 -3.92 -6.45
CA THR A 49 2.80 -5.34 -6.70
C THR A 49 4.21 -5.89 -6.90
N ALA A 50 4.48 -7.15 -6.54
CA ALA A 50 5.83 -7.71 -6.72
C ALA A 50 6.34 -7.48 -8.17
N VAL A 51 5.40 -7.39 -9.12
CA VAL A 51 5.59 -6.96 -10.51
C VAL A 51 6.06 -5.50 -10.63
N GLU A 52 5.39 -4.53 -10.02
CA GLU A 52 5.81 -3.11 -10.04
C GLU A 52 7.19 -2.89 -9.41
N ILE A 53 7.50 -3.59 -8.31
CA ILE A 53 8.83 -3.54 -7.69
C ILE A 53 9.88 -4.10 -8.65
N ALA A 54 9.60 -5.26 -9.26
CA ALA A 54 10.50 -5.87 -10.23
C ALA A 54 10.72 -4.98 -11.47
N THR A 55 9.67 -4.32 -11.95
CA THR A 55 9.75 -3.39 -13.09
C THR A 55 10.61 -2.18 -12.74
N ALA A 56 10.38 -1.53 -11.59
CA ALA A 56 11.17 -0.39 -11.14
C ALA A 56 12.66 -0.74 -10.96
N ILE A 57 12.96 -1.95 -10.46
CA ILE A 57 14.34 -2.44 -10.34
C ILE A 57 14.97 -2.66 -11.73
N ARG A 58 14.23 -3.26 -12.67
CA ARG A 58 14.72 -3.48 -14.05
C ARG A 58 15.00 -2.16 -14.77
N GLU A 59 14.12 -1.19 -14.67
CA GLU A 59 14.30 0.14 -15.27
C GLU A 59 15.57 0.81 -14.74
N ARG A 60 15.76 0.82 -13.42
CA ARG A 60 16.95 1.40 -12.78
C ARG A 60 18.26 0.68 -13.15
N LEU A 61 18.21 -0.61 -13.46
CA LEU A 61 19.38 -1.38 -13.89
C LEU A 61 19.65 -1.19 -15.39
N ALA A 62 18.60 -1.04 -16.21
CA ALA A 62 18.72 -0.68 -17.62
C ALA A 62 19.32 0.72 -17.81
N GLU A 63 18.95 1.70 -16.98
CA GLU A 63 19.58 3.04 -16.95
C GLU A 63 21.09 2.98 -16.65
N LYS A 64 21.53 1.95 -15.92
CA LYS A 64 22.95 1.68 -15.64
C LYS A 64 23.64 0.81 -16.70
N GLY A 65 22.94 0.49 -17.80
CA GLY A 65 23.46 -0.31 -18.90
C GLY A 65 23.50 -1.83 -18.62
N ILE A 66 22.84 -2.30 -17.58
CA ILE A 66 22.81 -3.73 -17.22
C ILE A 66 21.61 -4.37 -17.93
N ALA A 67 21.90 -5.18 -18.97
CA ALA A 67 20.89 -5.94 -19.69
C ALA A 67 20.76 -7.36 -19.11
N PHE A 68 19.53 -7.77 -18.83
CA PHE A 68 19.21 -9.16 -18.48
C PHE A 68 18.96 -9.96 -19.75
N VAL A 69 19.78 -10.98 -20.00
CA VAL A 69 19.58 -11.97 -21.06
C VAL A 69 18.64 -13.08 -20.60
N ASP A 70 18.01 -13.76 -21.58
CA ASP A 70 17.14 -14.90 -21.30
C ASP A 70 17.90 -16.00 -20.56
N SER A 71 17.54 -16.22 -19.29
CA SER A 71 18.14 -17.20 -18.40
C SER A 71 17.50 -18.57 -18.49
N THR A 72 16.43 -18.74 -19.28
CA THR A 72 15.76 -20.02 -19.53
C THR A 72 16.72 -21.17 -19.88
N PRO A 73 17.72 -21.02 -20.78
CA PRO A 73 18.66 -22.10 -21.08
C PRO A 73 19.54 -22.51 -19.88
N LEU A 74 19.92 -21.55 -19.02
CA LEU A 74 20.75 -21.81 -17.84
C LEU A 74 19.95 -22.56 -16.75
N ILE A 75 18.70 -22.16 -16.53
CA ILE A 75 17.80 -22.81 -15.56
C ILE A 75 17.47 -24.23 -16.01
N ARG A 76 17.26 -24.44 -17.32
CA ARG A 76 17.01 -25.77 -17.88
C ARG A 76 18.21 -26.70 -17.66
N ALA A 77 19.42 -26.22 -17.90
CA ALA A 77 20.64 -27.00 -17.71
C ALA A 77 20.85 -27.40 -16.23
N ASP A 78 20.48 -26.55 -15.28
CA ASP A 78 20.57 -26.85 -13.84
C ASP A 78 19.54 -27.89 -13.38
N ARG A 79 18.33 -27.89 -13.98
CA ARG A 79 17.27 -28.85 -13.66
C ARG A 79 17.50 -30.25 -14.22
N GLU A 80 18.32 -30.37 -15.27
CA GLU A 80 18.66 -31.64 -15.92
C GLU A 80 19.90 -32.33 -15.28
N ARG A 81 20.42 -31.79 -14.18
CA ARG A 81 21.56 -32.32 -13.42
C ARG A 81 21.11 -33.09 -12.17
#